data_AF-A0A7S2HLG6-F1
#
_entry.id   AF-A0A7S2HLG6-F1
#
_cell.length_a   1.000
_cell.length_b   1.000
_cell.length_c   1.000
_cell.angle_alpha   90.00
_cell.angle_beta   90.00
_cell.angle_gamma   90.00
#
_symmetry.space_group_name_H-M   'P 1'
#
loop_
_entity.id
_entity.type
_entity.pdbx_description
1 polymer ?
#
loop_
_entity_poly.entity_id
_entity_poly.type
_entity_poly.pdbx_seq_one_letter_code
_entity_poly.pdbx_strand_id
1 'polypeptide(L)'
;TDREFMLAAVRNNGWSLMYASDELRGDRDVVFAAVGSHGGALSSATGGLRGDREVVLAAIRQQPDAFMHAAEHLRGDREIVLDAVRENGLALKFAAGALKGDREVALTAVSENGLALEYVSEALRGDRELVLAAVRRSYFVSPLRWAAPAARRDPELQPGRAMANPFAVPGTPALVILVEAPTEAPGGGLEAQVTCASGRAA
;
A
#
# COMPACT_ATOMS: atom_id res chain seq x y z
N THR A 1 22.04 34.78 -12.91
CA THR A 1 23.14 34.22 -12.10
C THR A 1 22.61 33.37 -10.97
N ASP A 2 21.76 33.91 -10.07
CA ASP A 2 21.28 33.13 -8.92
C ASP A 2 20.34 31.98 -9.29
N ARG A 3 19.45 32.17 -10.26
CA ARG A 3 18.56 31.11 -10.76
C ARG A 3 19.32 29.95 -11.40
N GLU A 4 20.28 30.24 -12.29
CA GLU A 4 21.06 29.20 -12.98
C GLU A 4 21.99 28.46 -12.03
N PHE A 5 22.61 29.19 -11.09
CA PHE A 5 23.36 28.60 -10.00
C PHE A 5 22.48 27.68 -9.17
N MET A 6 21.27 28.13 -8.81
CA MET A 6 20.31 27.33 -8.06
C MET A 6 19.91 26.07 -8.85
N LEU A 7 19.64 26.19 -10.15
CA LEU A 7 19.35 25.04 -11.03
C LEU A 7 20.50 24.03 -11.05
N ALA A 8 21.75 24.49 -11.14
CA ALA A 8 22.91 23.61 -11.07
C ALA A 8 23.03 22.93 -9.70
N ALA A 9 22.80 23.68 -8.61
CA ALA A 9 22.84 23.16 -7.25
C ALA A 9 21.76 22.10 -7.00
N VAL A 10 20.50 22.37 -7.34
CA VAL A 10 19.39 21.42 -7.10
C VAL A 10 19.51 20.15 -7.92
N ARG A 11 20.11 20.22 -9.12
CA ARG A 11 20.40 19.04 -9.95
C ARG A 11 21.38 18.10 -9.27
N ASN A 12 22.41 18.64 -8.60
CA ASN A 12 23.38 17.86 -7.86
C ASN A 12 22.82 17.37 -6.50
N ASN A 13 22.06 18.21 -5.80
CA ASN A 13 21.40 17.87 -4.55
C ASN A 13 20.07 18.61 -4.41
N GLY A 14 18.94 17.90 -4.51
CA GLY A 14 17.60 18.50 -4.48
C GLY A 14 17.31 19.25 -3.17
N TRP A 15 17.94 18.86 -2.06
CA TRP A 15 17.81 19.54 -0.78
C TRP A 15 18.39 20.95 -0.77
N SER A 16 19.26 21.31 -1.72
CA SER A 16 19.78 22.67 -1.86
C SER A 16 18.67 23.71 -2.02
N LEU A 17 17.48 23.31 -2.49
CA LEU A 17 16.30 24.17 -2.58
C LEU A 17 15.93 24.85 -1.25
N MET A 18 16.24 24.24 -0.10
CA MET A 18 15.94 24.80 1.22
C MET A 18 16.67 26.13 1.50
N TYR A 19 17.78 26.39 0.82
CA TYR A 19 18.58 27.62 0.96
C TYR A 19 18.21 28.71 -0.07
N ALA A 20 17.30 28.40 -1.00
CA ALA A 20 16.88 29.32 -2.04
C ALA A 20 15.94 30.40 -1.50
N SER A 21 15.90 31.57 -2.15
CA SER A 21 14.92 32.62 -1.84
C SER A 21 13.49 32.13 -2.12
N ASP A 22 12.49 32.78 -1.52
CA ASP A 22 11.07 32.42 -1.72
C ASP A 22 10.66 32.46 -3.19
N GLU A 23 11.22 33.38 -3.96
CA GLU A 23 11.01 33.49 -5.41
C GLU A 23 11.51 32.23 -6.14
N LEU A 24 12.69 31.71 -5.78
CA LEU A 24 13.24 30.48 -6.38
C LEU A 24 12.56 29.22 -5.86
N ARG A 25 12.04 29.22 -4.62
CA ARG A 25 11.20 28.14 -4.08
C ARG A 25 9.77 28.16 -4.67
N GLY A 26 9.41 29.25 -5.34
CA GLY A 26 8.22 29.40 -6.18
C GLY A 26 8.48 29.23 -7.68
N ASP A 27 9.73 29.08 -8.10
CA ASP A 27 10.09 28.85 -9.50
C ASP A 27 9.85 27.39 -9.85
N ARG A 28 8.89 27.17 -10.74
CA ARG A 28 8.44 25.83 -11.13
C ARG A 28 9.58 24.97 -11.67
N ASP A 29 10.46 25.49 -12.52
CA ASP A 29 11.53 24.68 -13.12
C ASP A 29 12.60 24.33 -12.09
N VAL A 30 12.93 25.27 -11.20
CA VAL A 30 13.89 25.05 -10.11
C VAL A 30 13.37 23.95 -9.18
N VAL A 31 12.10 24.05 -8.76
CA VAL A 31 11.47 23.04 -7.90
C VAL A 31 11.34 21.71 -8.64
N PHE A 32 10.94 21.71 -9.90
CA PHE A 32 10.82 20.48 -10.69
C PHE A 32 12.18 19.77 -10.82
N ALA A 33 13.26 20.51 -11.07
CA ALA A 33 14.61 19.96 -11.07
C ALA A 33 15.02 19.42 -9.69
N ALA A 34 14.66 20.12 -8.61
CA ALA A 34 14.95 19.69 -7.24
C ALA A 34 14.24 18.39 -6.86
N VAL A 35 12.93 18.28 -7.13
CA VAL A 35 12.16 17.06 -6.86
C VAL A 35 12.58 15.91 -7.75
N GLY A 36 13.02 16.21 -8.98
CA GLY A 36 13.60 15.24 -9.91
C GLY A 36 14.91 14.65 -9.41
N SER A 37 15.68 15.37 -8.59
CA SER A 37 16.87 14.84 -7.92
C SER A 37 16.57 14.20 -6.57
N HIS A 38 15.69 14.79 -5.76
CA HIS A 38 15.26 14.27 -4.44
C HIS A 38 13.79 14.64 -4.18
N GLY A 39 12.87 13.66 -4.18
CA GLY A 39 11.44 13.92 -4.00
C GLY A 39 11.09 14.70 -2.72
N GLY A 40 11.82 14.46 -1.61
CA GLY A 40 11.67 15.21 -0.36
C GLY A 40 11.93 16.72 -0.45
N ALA A 41 12.58 17.21 -1.51
CA ALA A 41 12.77 18.64 -1.76
C ALA A 41 11.44 19.40 -1.89
N LEU A 42 10.34 18.71 -2.20
CA LEU A 42 8.99 19.25 -2.21
C LEU A 42 8.63 19.98 -0.89
N SER A 43 9.19 19.54 0.24
CA SER A 43 9.03 20.20 1.55
C SER A 43 9.47 21.66 1.58
N SER A 44 10.47 22.01 0.75
CA SER A 44 11.04 23.35 0.66
C SER A 44 10.30 24.25 -0.32
N ALA A 45 9.46 23.69 -1.20
CA ALA A 45 8.69 24.45 -2.17
C ALA A 45 7.62 25.32 -1.51
N THR A 46 7.28 26.43 -2.17
CA THR A 46 6.16 27.28 -1.75
C THR A 46 4.83 26.51 -1.76
N GLY A 47 3.84 27.02 -1.01
CA GLY A 47 2.52 26.38 -0.93
C GLY A 47 1.85 26.20 -2.29
N GLY A 48 2.08 27.12 -3.24
CA GLY A 48 1.59 27.02 -4.60
C GLY A 48 2.10 25.77 -5.33
N LEU A 49 3.41 25.50 -5.26
CA LEU A 49 4.02 24.34 -5.93
C LEU A 49 3.83 23.02 -5.16
N ARG A 50 3.64 23.07 -3.84
CA ARG A 50 3.14 21.91 -3.08
C ARG A 50 1.70 21.53 -3.44
N GLY A 51 0.96 22.46 -4.05
CA GLY A 51 -0.37 22.26 -4.60
C GLY A 51 -0.40 22.02 -6.12
N ASP A 52 0.75 22.01 -6.79
CA ASP A 52 0.87 21.70 -8.21
C ASP A 52 0.88 20.17 -8.40
N ARG A 53 -0.14 19.67 -9.10
CA ARG A 53 -0.33 18.23 -9.32
C ARG A 53 0.88 17.57 -10.01
N GLU A 54 1.47 18.22 -11.01
CA GLU A 54 2.58 17.64 -11.76
C GLU A 54 3.86 17.58 -10.93
N VAL A 55 4.15 18.64 -10.18
CA VAL A 55 5.31 18.70 -9.28
C VAL A 55 5.19 17.64 -8.19
N VAL A 56 4.01 17.50 -7.59
CA VAL A 56 3.75 16.48 -6.54
C VAL A 56 3.87 15.07 -7.10
N LEU A 57 3.28 14.78 -8.26
CA LEU A 57 3.40 13.45 -8.88
C LEU A 57 4.84 13.12 -9.26
N ALA A 58 5.61 14.09 -9.76
CA ALA A 58 7.04 13.91 -10.01
C ALA A 58 7.81 13.59 -8.72
N ALA A 59 7.51 14.29 -7.62
CA ALA A 59 8.11 14.05 -6.32
C ALA A 59 7.78 12.64 -5.77
N ILE A 60 6.52 12.20 -5.90
CA ILE A 60 6.07 10.86 -5.46
C ILE A 60 6.78 9.75 -6.23
N ARG A 61 6.88 9.88 -7.56
CA ARG A 61 7.57 8.90 -8.41
C ARG A 61 9.05 8.76 -8.07
N GLN A 62 9.69 9.85 -7.65
CA GLN A 62 11.06 9.82 -7.18
C GLN A 62 11.18 9.22 -5.77
N GLN A 63 10.34 9.71 -4.85
CA GLN A 63 10.32 9.26 -3.47
C GLN A 63 8.87 9.27 -2.96
N PRO A 64 8.24 8.09 -2.78
CA PRO A 64 6.82 8.02 -2.42
C PRO A 64 6.47 8.76 -1.12
N ASP A 65 7.42 8.81 -0.17
CA ASP A 65 7.27 9.53 1.09
C ASP A 65 7.09 11.05 0.90
N ALA A 66 7.48 11.61 -0.26
CA ALA A 66 7.28 13.01 -0.59
C ALA A 66 5.81 13.43 -0.58
N PHE A 67 4.88 12.48 -0.74
CA PHE A 67 3.44 12.73 -0.64
C PHE A 67 3.03 13.43 0.67
N MET A 68 3.77 13.22 1.77
CA MET A 68 3.51 13.89 3.05
C MET A 68 3.64 15.42 2.98
N HIS A 69 4.38 15.93 2.01
CA HIS A 69 4.61 17.37 1.80
C HIS A 69 3.62 18.00 0.83
N ALA A 70 2.76 17.21 0.18
CA ALA A 70 1.73 17.73 -0.71
C ALA A 70 0.71 18.59 0.04
N ALA A 71 0.15 19.58 -0.66
CA ALA A 71 -0.91 20.42 -0.14
C ALA A 71 -2.14 19.59 0.26
N GLU A 72 -2.90 20.07 1.23
CA GLU A 72 -4.02 19.34 1.82
C GLU A 72 -5.07 18.92 0.78
N HIS A 73 -5.39 19.79 -0.18
CA HIS A 73 -6.35 19.47 -1.24
C HIS A 73 -5.88 18.32 -2.14
N LEU A 74 -4.58 18.22 -2.42
CA LEU A 74 -4.01 17.09 -3.17
C LEU A 74 -3.94 15.80 -2.33
N ARG A 75 -3.81 15.91 -1.01
CA ARG A 75 -3.93 14.75 -0.10
C ARG A 75 -5.38 14.26 0.04
N GLY A 76 -6.35 15.07 -0.37
CA GLY A 76 -7.75 14.71 -0.56
C GLY A 76 -8.13 14.35 -1.99
N ASP A 77 -7.19 14.45 -2.94
CA ASP A 77 -7.41 14.05 -4.32
C ASP A 77 -7.26 12.53 -4.44
N ARG A 78 -8.36 11.88 -4.84
CA ARG A 78 -8.45 10.43 -4.93
C ARG A 78 -7.41 9.84 -5.89
N GLU A 79 -7.17 10.45 -7.04
CA GLU A 79 -6.25 9.92 -8.04
C GLU A 79 -4.81 10.00 -7.56
N ILE A 80 -4.43 11.15 -6.98
CA ILE A 80 -3.07 11.34 -6.45
C ILE A 80 -2.81 10.38 -5.28
N VAL A 81 -3.80 10.21 -4.40
CA VAL A 81 -3.68 9.27 -3.29
C VAL A 81 -3.56 7.84 -3.79
N LEU A 82 -4.33 7.45 -4.81
CA LEU A 82 -4.19 6.13 -5.44
C LEU A 82 -2.79 5.91 -6.01
N ASP A 83 -2.23 6.89 -6.72
CA ASP A 83 -0.87 6.81 -7.23
C ASP A 83 0.16 6.72 -6.08
N ALA A 84 -0.01 7.49 -5.02
CA ALA A 84 0.87 7.45 -3.86
C ALA A 84 0.85 6.08 -3.14
N VAL A 85 -0.35 5.50 -2.92
CA VAL A 85 -0.47 4.20 -2.22
C VAL A 85 -0.07 3.00 -3.06
N ARG A 86 -0.06 3.13 -4.40
CA ARG A 86 0.48 2.11 -5.30
C ARG A 86 2.00 1.99 -5.19
N GLU A 87 2.68 3.12 -5.02
CA GLU A 87 4.14 3.17 -4.87
C GLU A 87 4.58 2.89 -3.42
N ASN A 88 3.79 3.32 -2.43
CA ASN A 88 4.03 3.01 -1.02
C ASN A 88 2.71 2.93 -0.25
N GLY A 89 2.31 1.73 0.18
CA GLY A 89 1.06 1.53 0.91
C GLY A 89 0.93 2.37 2.19
N LEU A 90 2.03 2.76 2.82
CA LEU A 90 2.04 3.62 4.02
C LEU A 90 1.69 5.08 3.73
N ALA A 91 1.68 5.51 2.47
CA ALA A 91 1.25 6.84 2.05
C ALA A 91 -0.20 7.14 2.49
N LEU A 92 -1.02 6.10 2.70
CA LEU A 92 -2.38 6.22 3.23
C LEU A 92 -2.44 6.99 4.55
N LYS A 93 -1.38 6.96 5.37
CA LYS A 93 -1.26 7.76 6.59
C LYS A 93 -1.53 9.24 6.37
N PHE A 94 -1.06 9.78 5.24
CA PHE A 94 -1.10 11.21 4.92
C PHE A 94 -2.35 11.64 4.16
N ALA A 95 -3.10 10.68 3.60
CA ALA A 95 -4.35 10.94 2.90
C ALA A 95 -5.41 11.57 3.81
N ALA A 96 -6.33 12.31 3.20
CA ALA A 96 -7.48 12.87 3.90
C ALA A 96 -8.36 11.76 4.52
N GLY A 97 -9.02 12.08 5.63
CA GLY A 97 -9.84 11.12 6.38
C GLY A 97 -10.92 10.42 5.53
N ALA A 98 -11.52 11.15 4.59
CA ALA A 98 -12.51 10.60 3.66
C ALA A 98 -11.96 9.45 2.81
N LEU A 99 -10.71 9.56 2.32
CA LEU A 99 -10.07 8.56 1.47
C LEU A 99 -9.55 7.34 2.25
N LYS A 100 -9.31 7.49 3.56
CA LYS A 100 -9.02 6.34 4.45
C LYS A 100 -10.23 5.41 4.62
N GLY A 101 -11.43 5.91 4.31
CA GLY A 101 -12.67 5.13 4.22
C GLY A 101 -13.05 4.70 2.80
N ASP A 102 -12.27 5.06 1.77
CA ASP A 102 -12.47 4.56 0.42
C ASP A 102 -11.95 3.13 0.33
N ARG A 103 -12.83 2.19 -0.02
CA ARG A 103 -12.52 0.77 -0.07
C ARG A 103 -11.44 0.44 -1.10
N GLU A 104 -11.46 1.07 -2.27
CA GLU A 104 -10.49 0.81 -3.33
C GLU A 104 -9.11 1.35 -2.92
N VAL A 105 -9.06 2.55 -2.36
CA VAL A 105 -7.81 3.15 -1.86
C VAL A 105 -7.22 2.29 -0.75
N ALA A 106 -8.05 1.89 0.22
CA ALA A 106 -7.63 1.08 1.36
C ALA A 106 -7.15 -0.32 0.93
N LEU A 107 -7.88 -0.98 0.01
CA LEU A 107 -7.46 -2.28 -0.53
C LEU A 107 -6.16 -2.17 -1.30
N THR A 108 -5.97 -1.12 -2.11
CA THR A 108 -4.72 -0.88 -2.85
C THR A 108 -3.55 -0.70 -1.89
N ALA A 109 -3.71 0.16 -0.87
CA ALA A 109 -2.68 0.43 0.12
C ALA A 109 -2.27 -0.81 0.91
N VAL A 110 -3.24 -1.62 1.34
CA VAL A 110 -3.02 -2.86 2.09
C VAL A 110 -2.42 -3.96 1.23
N SER A 111 -2.81 -4.01 -0.04
CA SER A 111 -2.26 -4.96 -1.01
C SER A 111 -0.83 -4.62 -1.42
N GLU A 112 -0.41 -3.37 -1.29
CA GLU A 112 0.99 -2.99 -1.34
C GLU A 112 1.67 -3.37 -0.01
N ASN A 113 1.25 -2.74 1.09
CA ASN A 113 1.83 -2.91 2.42
C ASN A 113 0.78 -3.32 3.45
N GLY A 114 0.89 -4.54 3.99
CA GLY A 114 -0.08 -5.04 4.97
C GLY A 114 -0.18 -4.20 6.25
N LEU A 115 0.84 -3.39 6.59
CA LEU A 115 0.81 -2.47 7.72
C LEU A 115 -0.08 -1.24 7.47
N ALA A 116 -0.45 -0.96 6.22
CA ALA A 116 -1.35 0.14 5.88
C ALA A 116 -2.74 0.00 6.53
N LEU A 117 -3.12 -1.21 6.96
CA LEU A 117 -4.34 -1.49 7.71
C LEU A 117 -4.47 -0.61 8.98
N GLU A 118 -3.35 -0.19 9.57
CA GLU A 118 -3.32 0.76 10.69
C GLU A 118 -3.99 2.09 10.37
N TYR A 119 -3.88 2.56 9.12
CA TYR A 119 -4.33 3.89 8.70
C TYR A 119 -5.71 3.88 8.04
N VAL A 120 -6.23 2.70 7.72
CA VAL A 120 -7.59 2.52 7.21
C VAL A 120 -8.60 2.96 8.26
N SER A 121 -9.72 3.53 7.83
CA SER A 121 -10.82 3.92 8.72
C SER A 121 -11.36 2.72 9.50
N GLU A 122 -11.81 2.94 10.75
CA GLU A 122 -12.32 1.85 11.61
C GLU A 122 -13.46 1.07 10.96
N ALA A 123 -14.31 1.75 10.18
CA ALA A 123 -15.42 1.13 9.45
C ALA A 123 -14.96 0.02 8.49
N LEU A 124 -13.79 0.17 7.88
CA LEU A 124 -13.23 -0.80 6.93
C LEU A 124 -12.29 -1.82 7.57
N ARG A 125 -11.85 -1.63 8.83
CA ARG A 125 -10.98 -2.61 9.54
C ARG A 125 -11.71 -3.89 9.93
N GLY A 126 -13.03 -3.95 9.75
CA GLY A 126 -13.84 -5.15 9.84
C GLY A 126 -14.03 -5.87 8.50
N ASP A 127 -13.63 -5.27 7.37
CA ASP A 127 -13.73 -5.91 6.06
C ASP A 127 -12.78 -7.11 6.02
N ARG A 128 -13.37 -8.30 5.92
CA ARG A 128 -12.65 -9.57 5.94
C ARG A 128 -11.65 -9.68 4.79
N GLU A 129 -11.99 -9.19 3.60
CA GLU A 129 -11.09 -9.25 2.44
C GLU A 129 -9.87 -8.37 2.64
N LEU A 130 -10.09 -7.17 3.17
CA LEU A 130 -9.03 -6.20 3.42
C LEU A 130 -8.09 -6.69 4.52
N VAL A 131 -8.62 -7.24 5.61
CA VAL A 131 -7.81 -7.84 6.68
C VAL A 131 -7.04 -9.07 6.17
N LEU A 132 -7.65 -9.91 5.34
CA LEU A 132 -6.98 -11.07 4.74
C LEU A 132 -5.81 -10.63 3.84
N ALA A 133 -6.03 -9.62 2.99
CA ALA A 133 -4.99 -9.04 2.15
C ALA A 133 -3.82 -8.50 2.99
N ALA A 134 -4.12 -7.82 4.10
CA ALA A 134 -3.11 -7.30 5.02
C ALA A 134 -2.23 -8.40 5.60
N VAL A 135 -2.86 -9.46 6.12
CA VAL A 135 -2.17 -10.59 6.74
C VAL A 135 -1.26 -11.29 5.74
N ARG A 136 -1.70 -11.46 4.50
CA ARG A 136 -0.89 -12.09 3.44
C ARG A 136 0.32 -11.25 3.04
N ARG A 137 0.24 -9.92 3.18
CA ARG A 137 1.33 -8.99 2.87
C ARG A 137 2.24 -8.67 4.05
N SER A 138 2.03 -9.25 5.23
CA SER A 138 2.87 -8.99 6.40
C SER A 138 3.55 -10.25 6.92
N TYR A 139 4.88 -10.21 6.97
CA TYR A 139 5.72 -11.37 7.31
C TYR A 139 6.19 -11.39 8.77
N PHE A 140 6.22 -10.23 9.44
CA PHE A 140 6.82 -10.10 10.79
C PHE A 140 5.86 -9.50 11.82
N VAL A 141 4.97 -8.59 11.41
CA VAL A 141 4.04 -7.91 12.32
C VAL A 141 2.64 -8.35 11.95
N SER A 142 1.86 -8.85 12.91
CA SER A 142 0.49 -9.25 12.65
C SER A 142 -0.41 -8.02 12.46
N PRO A 143 -0.92 -7.74 11.24
CA PRO A 143 -1.79 -6.57 11.02
C PRO A 143 -3.14 -6.74 11.73
N LEU A 144 -3.47 -7.97 12.13
CA LEU A 144 -4.65 -8.28 12.91
C LEU A 144 -4.78 -7.43 14.17
N ARG A 145 -3.67 -6.95 14.77
CA ARG A 145 -3.77 -6.09 15.95
C ARG A 145 -4.65 -4.86 15.74
N TRP A 146 -4.68 -4.33 14.51
CA TRP A 146 -5.49 -3.19 14.11
C TRP A 146 -6.87 -3.56 13.56
N ALA A 147 -7.09 -4.83 13.20
CA ALA A 147 -8.38 -5.30 12.73
C ALA A 147 -9.46 -5.23 13.83
N ALA A 148 -10.73 -5.21 13.40
CA ALA A 148 -11.86 -5.23 14.32
C ALA A 148 -11.85 -6.48 15.22
N PRO A 149 -12.41 -6.44 16.46
CA PRO A 149 -12.37 -7.56 17.40
C PRO A 149 -12.90 -8.89 16.84
N ALA A 150 -13.89 -8.85 15.93
CA ALA A 150 -14.41 -10.04 15.27
C ALA A 150 -13.37 -10.67 14.32
N ALA A 151 -12.74 -9.86 13.46
CA ALA A 151 -11.71 -10.31 12.53
C ALA A 151 -10.46 -10.86 13.25
N ARG A 152 -10.10 -10.31 14.41
CA ARG A 152 -8.99 -10.82 15.23
C ARG A 152 -9.17 -12.25 15.72
N ARG A 153 -10.42 -12.67 15.93
CA ARG A 153 -10.78 -14.01 16.41
C ARG A 153 -11.07 -14.99 15.27
N ASP A 154 -11.10 -14.53 14.02
CA ASP A 154 -11.31 -15.40 12.87
C ASP A 154 -10.08 -16.32 12.68
N PRO A 155 -10.24 -17.67 12.76
CA PRO A 155 -9.14 -18.60 12.53
C PRO A 155 -8.56 -18.52 11.12
N GLU A 156 -9.38 -18.19 10.12
CA GLU A 156 -8.97 -18.14 8.71
C GLU A 156 -8.11 -16.91 8.40
N LEU A 157 -8.24 -15.85 9.21
CA LEU A 157 -7.41 -14.65 9.10
C LEU A 157 -6.07 -14.77 9.84
N GLN A 158 -5.82 -15.87 10.54
CA GLN A 158 -4.54 -16.06 11.24
C GLN A 158 -3.40 -16.29 10.24
N PRO A 159 -2.21 -15.69 10.45
CA PRO A 159 -1.11 -15.73 9.47
C PRO A 159 -0.78 -17.14 8.96
N GLY A 160 -0.70 -18.13 9.84
CA GLY A 160 -0.40 -19.51 9.47
C GLY A 160 -1.44 -20.12 8.52
N ARG A 161 -2.73 -19.80 8.66
CA ARG A 161 -3.80 -20.28 7.76
C ARG A 161 -3.94 -19.43 6.50
N ALA A 162 -3.90 -18.11 6.65
CA ALA A 162 -4.02 -17.16 5.55
C ALA A 162 -2.90 -17.31 4.50
N MET A 163 -1.70 -17.71 4.93
CA MET A 163 -0.55 -18.03 4.06
C MET A 163 -0.61 -19.46 3.49
N ALA A 164 -1.07 -20.44 4.27
CA ALA A 164 -1.15 -21.84 3.83
C ALA A 164 -2.29 -22.11 2.84
N ASN A 165 -3.35 -21.30 2.86
CA ASN A 165 -4.49 -21.43 1.94
C ASN A 165 -4.63 -20.20 1.04
N PRO A 166 -4.09 -20.22 -0.19
CA PRO A 166 -4.23 -19.12 -1.15
C PRO A 166 -5.70 -18.90 -1.59
N PHE A 167 -6.58 -19.89 -1.39
CA PHE A 167 -8.00 -19.84 -1.77
C PHE A 167 -8.97 -19.54 -0.61
N ALA A 168 -8.47 -19.18 0.58
CA ALA A 168 -9.29 -18.85 1.77
C ALA A 168 -10.09 -17.53 1.67
N VAL A 169 -10.65 -17.23 0.51
CA VAL A 169 -11.62 -16.14 0.31
C VAL A 169 -13.03 -16.68 0.61
N PRO A 170 -13.87 -15.98 1.41
CA PRO A 170 -15.28 -16.36 1.59
C PRO A 170 -15.98 -16.62 0.25
N GLY A 171 -16.64 -17.77 0.11
CA GLY A 171 -17.38 -18.14 -1.10
C GLY A 171 -16.57 -18.85 -2.18
N THR A 172 -15.27 -19.05 -1.97
CA THR A 172 -14.44 -19.90 -2.85
C THR A 172 -14.57 -21.35 -2.38
N PRO A 173 -14.90 -22.32 -3.25
CA PRO A 173 -15.00 -23.71 -2.84
C PRO A 173 -13.64 -24.17 -2.30
N ALA A 174 -13.62 -24.64 -1.06
CA ALA A 174 -12.46 -25.34 -0.54
C ALA A 174 -12.21 -26.56 -1.44
N LEU A 175 -10.96 -26.82 -1.81
CA LEU A 175 -10.63 -28.08 -2.48
C LEU A 175 -10.94 -29.20 -1.49
N VAL A 176 -12.01 -29.95 -1.72
CA VAL A 176 -12.31 -31.13 -0.91
C VAL A 176 -11.47 -32.25 -1.49
N ILE A 177 -10.40 -32.60 -0.78
CA ILE A 177 -9.57 -33.74 -1.11
C ILE A 177 -10.22 -34.97 -0.49
N LEU A 178 -10.83 -35.79 -1.32
CA LEU A 178 -11.31 -37.11 -0.90
C LEU A 178 -10.15 -38.09 -1.07
N VAL A 179 -9.71 -38.66 0.05
CA VAL A 179 -8.79 -39.79 0.06
C VAL A 179 -9.63 -41.03 0.25
N GLU A 180 -9.70 -41.85 -0.78
CA GLU A 180 -10.36 -43.15 -0.67
C GLU A 180 -9.58 -44.06 0.30
N ALA A 181 -10.27 -45.03 0.90
CA ALA A 181 -9.64 -45.92 1.86
C ALA A 181 -8.41 -46.62 1.22
N PRO A 182 -7.25 -46.62 1.88
CA PRO A 182 -6.03 -47.18 1.31
C PRO A 182 -6.18 -48.69 1.07
N THR A 183 -5.78 -49.14 -0.11
CA THR A 183 -5.74 -50.55 -0.51
C THR A 183 -4.30 -51.05 -0.55
N GLU A 184 -4.09 -52.34 -0.27
CA GLU A 184 -2.77 -52.93 -0.27
C GLU A 184 -2.28 -53.18 -1.71
N ALA A 185 -1.18 -52.54 -2.07
CA ALA A 185 -0.55 -52.63 -3.37
C ALA A 185 0.20 -53.96 -3.52
N PRO A 186 0.31 -54.51 -4.74
CA PRO A 186 0.87 -55.85 -4.99
C PRO A 186 2.35 -56.04 -4.61
N GLY A 187 3.05 -54.98 -4.17
CA GLY A 187 4.41 -55.02 -3.62
C GLY A 187 4.52 -54.87 -2.09
N GLY A 188 3.39 -54.90 -1.36
CA GLY A 188 3.38 -54.76 0.11
C GLY A 188 3.36 -53.32 0.63
N GLY A 189 2.85 -52.37 -0.16
CA GLY A 189 2.62 -50.98 0.24
C GLY A 189 1.13 -50.64 0.34
N LEU A 190 0.79 -49.45 0.86
CA LEU A 190 -0.59 -48.95 0.84
C LEU A 190 -0.72 -47.89 -0.28
N GLU A 191 -1.65 -48.09 -1.20
CA GLU A 191 -2.02 -47.13 -2.25
C GLU A 191 -3.42 -46.58 -1.96
N ALA A 192 -3.58 -45.26 -2.03
CA ALA A 192 -4.88 -44.61 -1.92
C ALA A 192 -5.09 -43.68 -3.12
N GLN A 193 -6.28 -43.71 -3.70
CA GLN A 193 -6.67 -42.76 -4.73
C GLN A 193 -7.06 -41.43 -4.09
N VAL A 194 -6.46 -40.35 -4.59
CA VAL A 194 -6.76 -38.99 -4.17
C VAL A 194 -7.52 -38.32 -5.30
N THR A 195 -8.77 -37.95 -5.05
CA THR A 195 -9.58 -37.19 -6.00
C THR A 195 -9.83 -35.78 -5.48
N CYS A 196 -9.52 -34.78 -6.31
CA CYS A 196 -9.83 -33.39 -6.03
C CYS A 196 -11.27 -33.09 -6.47
N ALA A 197 -12.17 -32.92 -5.51
CA ALA A 197 -13.54 -32.48 -5.77
C ALA A 197 -13.67 -30.98 -5.48
N SER A 198 -14.21 -30.22 -6.45
CA SER A 198 -14.64 -28.83 -6.25
C SER A 198 -15.99 -28.81 -5.52
N GLY A 199 -15.97 -29.07 -4.21
CA GLY A 199 -17.16 -29.04 -3.36
C GLY A 199 -17.28 -27.74 -2.57
N ARG A 200 -18.48 -27.15 -2.51
CA ARG A 200 -18.82 -26.20 -1.44
C ARG A 200 -19.01 -27.03 -0.16
N ALA A 201 -18.25 -26.74 0.90
CA ALA A 201 -18.55 -27.31 2.22
C ALA A 201 -19.93 -26.81 2.68
N ALA A 202 -20.74 -27.72 3.22
CA ALA A 202 -22.07 -27.44 3.77
C ALA A 202 -21.99 -26.59 5.05
#